data_AF-A0A453P008-F1
#
_entry.id   AF-A0A453P008-F1
#
_cell.length_a   1.000
_cell.length_b   1.000
_cell.length_c   1.000
_cell.angle_alpha   90.00
_cell.angle_beta   90.00
_cell.angle_gamma   90.00
#
_symmetry.space_group_name_H-M   'P 1'
#
loop_
_entity.id
_entity.type
_entity.pdbx_description
1 polymer ?
#
loop_
_entity_poly.entity_id
_entity_poly.type
_entity_poly.pdbx_seq_one_letter_code
_entity_poly.pdbx_strand_id
1 'polypeptide(L)' 'MASIRRSSFLVPSADTYARAAIRHIGYEPRCTPYWPHSVLWFLISLLPESLVDSTRLSMCIKIRKKGQAKDAKKKSQ' A
#
# COMPACT_ATOMS: atom_id res chain seq x y z
N MET A 1 -0.68 13.13 0.53
CA MET A 1 0.34 12.07 0.37
C MET A 1 0.61 11.39 1.71
N ALA A 2 0.69 10.05 1.72
CA ALA A 2 1.18 9.32 2.88
C ALA A 2 2.66 9.70 3.08
N SER A 3 2.99 10.33 4.21
CA SER A 3 4.37 10.68 4.54
C SER A 3 5.07 9.41 5.04
N ILE A 4 5.57 8.59 4.13
CA ILE A 4 6.47 7.49 4.46
C ILE A 4 7.81 8.14 4.81
N ARG A 5 8.08 8.30 6.11
CA ARG A 5 9.24 9.06 6.60
C ARG A 5 10.54 8.27 6.59
N ARG A 6 10.49 6.94 6.63
CA ARG A 6 11.66 6.05 6.63
C ARG A 6 11.39 4.79 5.83
N SER A 7 12.37 4.39 5.03
CA SER A 7 12.43 3.04 4.47
C SER A 7 12.75 2.03 5.58
N SER A 8 12.25 0.82 5.41
CA SER A 8 12.51 -0.33 6.28
C SER A 8 12.48 -1.62 5.45
N PHE A 9 12.73 -2.76 6.09
CA PHE A 9 12.73 -4.06 5.40
C PHE A 9 11.40 -4.40 4.69
N LEU A 10 10.26 -3.99 5.26
CA LEU A 10 8.94 -4.21 4.65
C LEU A 10 8.41 -2.97 3.92
N VAL A 11 9.12 -1.84 4.00
CA VAL A 11 8.70 -0.56 3.42
C VAL A 11 9.84 -0.04 2.55
N PRO A 12 9.87 -0.37 1.24
CA PRO A 12 10.93 0.07 0.36
C PRO A 12 10.93 1.59 0.21
N SER A 13 12.09 2.15 -0.14
CA SER A 13 12.13 3.55 -0.58
C SER A 13 11.31 3.74 -1.85
N ALA A 14 10.83 4.97 -2.09
CA ALA A 14 10.04 5.27 -3.30
C ALA A 14 10.80 4.90 -4.58
N ASP A 15 12.09 5.20 -4.62
CA ASP A 15 12.97 4.89 -5.74
C ASP A 15 13.16 3.37 -5.93
N THR A 16 13.42 2.63 -4.85
CA THR A 16 13.55 1.16 -4.91
C THR A 16 12.26 0.52 -5.43
N TYR A 17 11.11 0.98 -4.93
CA TYR A 17 9.81 0.47 -5.36
C TYR A 17 9.54 0.81 -6.83
N ALA A 18 9.84 2.03 -7.28
CA ALA A 18 9.66 2.44 -8.66
C ALA A 18 10.49 1.60 -9.64
N ARG A 19 11.78 1.37 -9.35
CA ARG A 19 12.64 0.51 -10.18
C ARG A 19 12.11 -0.93 -10.26
N ALA A 20 11.67 -1.46 -9.12
CA ALA A 20 11.10 -2.81 -9.07
C ALA A 20 9.78 -2.88 -9.87
N ALA A 21 8.91 -1.88 -9.73
CA ALA A 21 7.63 -1.81 -10.43
C ALA A 21 7.81 -1.78 -11.95
N ILE A 22 8.75 -0.99 -12.46
CA ILE A 22 9.05 -0.92 -13.90
C ILE A 22 9.48 -2.28 -14.44
N ARG A 23 10.32 -3.02 -13.70
CA ARG A 23 10.75 -4.37 -14.08
C ARG A 23 9.64 -5.41 -14.05
N HIS A 24 8.54 -5.14 -13.34
CA HIS A 24 7.44 -6.07 -13.14
C HIS A 24 6.27 -5.84 -14.12
N ILE A 25 6.37 -4.84 -15.01
CA ILE A 25 5.37 -4.59 -16.05
C ILE A 25 5.33 -5.79 -17.01
N GLY A 26 4.13 -6.32 -17.27
CA GLY A 26 3.90 -7.41 -18.22
C GLY A 26 3.96 -8.82 -17.64
N TYR A 27 4.20 -8.98 -16.33
CA TYR A 27 4.24 -10.31 -15.70
C TYR A 27 2.90 -10.72 -15.08
N GLU A 28 2.35 -9.91 -14.17
CA GLU A 28 1.16 -10.26 -13.38
C GLU A 28 0.20 -9.06 -13.23
N PRO A 29 -1.12 -9.28 -13.17
CA PRO A 29 -2.10 -8.24 -12.87
C PRO A 29 -1.94 -7.64 -11.47
N ARG A 30 -1.43 -8.40 -10.48
CA ARG A 30 -1.17 -7.91 -9.12
C ARG A 30 0.28 -7.43 -9.01
N CYS A 31 0.46 -6.10 -9.04
CA CYS A 31 1.79 -5.48 -8.95
C CYS A 31 2.33 -5.48 -7.50
N THR A 32 3.15 -6.48 -7.16
CA THR A 32 3.86 -6.58 -5.86
C THR A 32 5.36 -6.73 -6.11
N PRO A 33 6.01 -5.70 -6.67
CA PRO A 33 7.33 -5.85 -7.30
C PRO A 33 8.49 -5.98 -6.29
N TYR A 34 8.21 -5.85 -4.99
CA TYR A 34 9.19 -5.94 -3.94
C TYR A 34 9.15 -7.32 -3.29
N TRP A 35 10.23 -8.10 -3.39
CA TRP A 35 10.24 -9.51 -2.98
C TRP A 35 9.79 -9.77 -1.52
N PRO A 36 10.05 -8.91 -0.50
CA PRO A 36 9.51 -9.12 0.84
C PRO A 36 7.99 -9.01 0.89
N HIS A 37 7.40 -8.23 -0.03
CA HIS A 37 5.94 -8.20 -0.20
C HIS A 37 5.40 -9.48 -0.81
N SER A 38 6.17 -10.20 -1.61
CA SER A 38 5.77 -11.53 -2.12
C SER A 38 5.63 -12.54 -0.97
N VAL A 39 6.55 -12.53 0.00
CA VAL A 39 6.45 -13.36 1.21
C VAL A 39 5.24 -12.94 2.05
N LEU A 40 5.05 -11.63 2.24
CA LEU A 40 3.89 -11.12 2.97
C LEU A 40 2.58 -11.51 2.28
N TRP A 41 2.51 -11.44 0.95
CA TRP A 41 1.34 -11.83 0.18
C TRP A 41 1.08 -13.32 0.20
N PHE A 42 2.13 -14.15 0.22
CA PHE A 42 1.98 -15.57 0.43
C PHE A 42 1.30 -15.85 1.77
N LEU A 43 1.75 -15.22 2.86
CA LEU A 43 1.11 -15.36 4.17
C LEU A 43 -0.34 -14.84 4.17
N ILE A 44 -0.61 -13.72 3.48
CA ILE A 44 -1.97 -13.17 3.34
C ILE A 44 -2.87 -14.11 2.54
N SER A 45 -2.34 -14.81 1.54
CA SER A 45 -3.12 -15.74 0.70
C SER A 45 -3.60 -16.99 1.46
N LEU A 46 -3.06 -17.26 2.65
CA LEU A 46 -3.57 -18.31 3.55
C LEU A 46 -4.88 -17.91 4.23
N LEU A 47 -5.26 -16.64 4.20
CA LEU A 47 -6.50 -16.13 4.76
C LEU A 47 -7.61 -16.09 3.68
N PRO A 48 -8.89 -16.26 4.07
CA PRO A 48 -10.02 -16.05 3.16
C PRO A 48 -10.00 -14.66 2.50
N GLU A 49 -10.18 -14.60 1.17
CA GLU A 49 -10.13 -13.33 0.42
C GLU A 49 -11.13 -12.29 0.96
N SER A 50 -12.33 -12.71 1.38
CA SER A 50 -13.34 -11.83 1.95
C SER A 50 -12.87 -11.08 3.22
N LEU A 51 -12.04 -11.72 4.04
CA LEU A 51 -11.44 -11.10 5.22
C LEU A 51 -10.34 -10.12 4.83
N VAL A 52 -9.49 -10.49 3.87
CA VAL A 52 -8.41 -9.63 3.38
C VAL A 52 -8.97 -8.37 2.70
N ASP A 53 -10.01 -8.52 1.89
CA ASP A 53 -10.61 -7.41 1.15
C ASP A 53 -11.40 -6.47 2.06
N SER A 54 -12.21 -7.01 2.97
CA SER A 54 -12.96 -6.19 3.93
C SER A 54 -12.03 -5.39 4.84
N THR A 55 -10.95 -6.00 5.33
CA THR A 55 -9.95 -5.32 6.17
C THR A 55 -9.20 -4.24 5.39
N ARG A 56 -8.75 -4.53 4.16
CA ARG A 56 -8.09 -3.55 3.28
C ARG A 56 -9.01 -2.39 2.94
N LEU A 57 -10.26 -2.66 2.56
CA LEU A 57 -11.25 -1.61 2.25
C LEU A 57 -11.50 -0.72 3.47
N SER A 58 -11.70 -1.31 4.65
CA SER A 58 -11.89 -0.57 5.90
C SER A 58 -10.70 0.36 6.21
N MET A 59 -9.47 -0.15 6.02
CA MET A 59 -8.25 0.66 6.16
C MET A 59 -8.23 1.83 5.16
N CYS A 60 -8.50 1.58 3.89
CA CYS A 60 -8.54 2.62 2.85
C CYS A 60 -9.59 3.71 3.14
N ILE A 61 -10.78 3.32 3.60
CA ILE A 61 -11.84 4.28 3.99
C ILE A 61 -11.38 5.16 5.15
N LYS A 62 -10.73 4.59 6.17
CA LYS A 62 -10.18 5.34 7.31
C LYS A 62 -9.11 6.34 6.88
N ILE A 63 -8.19 5.93 6.00
CA ILE A 63 -7.16 6.81 5.43
C ILE A 63 -7.81 7.95 4.66
N ARG A 64 -8.80 7.67 3.80
CA ARG A 64 -9.54 8.69 3.05
C ARG A 64 -10.21 9.70 3.96
N LYS A 65 -10.93 9.24 5.00
CA LYS A 65 -11.59 10.11 5.98
C LYS A 65 -10.59 11.04 6.68
N LYS A 66 -9.42 10.52 7.05
CA LYS A 66 -8.34 11.32 7.66
C LYS A 66 -7.78 12.36 6.69
N GLY A 67 -7.62 12.02 5.40
CA GLY A 67 -7.22 12.95 4.35
C GLY A 67 -8.22 14.09 4.19
N GLN A 68 -9.50 13.77 4.01
CA GLN A 68 -10.58 14.74 3.88
C GLN A 68 -10.66 15.70 5.08
N ALA A 69 -10.51 15.19 6.30
CA ALA A 69 -10.48 16.01 7.50
C ALA A 69 -9.28 16.97 7.52
N LYS A 70 -8.11 16.55 7.03
CA LYS A 70 -6.93 17.42 6.92
C LYS A 70 -7.14 18.53 5.88
N ASP A 71 -7.74 18.19 4.74
CA ASP A 71 -8.02 19.15 3.67
C ASP A 71 -9.09 20.18 4.09
N ALA A 72 -10.12 19.75 4.83
CA ALA A 72 -11.13 20.65 5.39
C ALA A 72 -10.50 21.66 6.37
N LYS A 73 -9.61 21.20 7.26
CA LYS A 73 -8.88 22.09 8.18
C LYS A 73 -8.00 23.12 7.46
N LYS A 74 -7.38 22.73 6.34
CA LYS A 74 -6.56 23.64 5.53
C LYS A 74 -7.40 24.71 4.82
N LYS A 75 -8.67 24.43 4.51
CA LYS A 75 -9.58 25.41 3.89
C LYS A 75 -10.16 26.41 4.89
N SER A 76 -10.24 26.04 6.17
CA SER A 76 -10.75 26.89 7.24
C SER A 76 -9.69 27.76 7.90
N GLN A 77 -8.41 27.60 7.54
CA GLN A 77 -7.27 28.36 8.02
C GLN A 77 -6.80 29.31 6.92
#